data_AF-A0A0F9NEZ2-F1
#
_entry.id   AF-A0A0F9NEZ2-F1
#
_cell.length_a   1.000
_cell.length_b   1.000
_cell.length_c   1.000
_cell.angle_alpha   90.00
_cell.angle_beta   90.00
_cell.angle_gamma   90.00
#
_symmetry.space_group_name_H-M   'P 1'
#
loop_
_entity.id
_entity.type
_entity.pdbx_description
1 polymer ?
#
loop_
_entity_poly.entity_id
_entity_poly.type
_entity_poly.pdbx_seq_one_letter_code
_entity_poly.pdbx_strand_id
1 'polypeptide(L)'
;MQWMTKMKEFGGADVGYLSEDGEMTTFVVVGDPQLIVGLYKKQETKRIGVPCVTIEGFQLLVIGMRVGRRLSKYEKHLHEWAFELVRHGGTDDSKTTYEMGRTEDKELEKKLLAAAEGQDFEEEIKEAVEAATEIGN
;
A
#
# COMPACT_ATOMS: atom_id res chain seq x y z
N MET A 1 15.11 -6.87 26.28
CA MET A 1 15.13 -6.67 24.82
C MET A 1 14.44 -5.35 24.50
N GLN A 2 15.08 -4.49 23.71
CA GLN A 2 14.48 -3.22 23.30
C GLN A 2 13.52 -3.45 22.13
N TRP A 3 12.46 -2.64 22.09
CA TRP A 3 11.37 -2.68 21.11
C TRP A 3 11.86 -2.72 19.66
N MET A 4 12.90 -1.94 19.38
CA MET A 4 13.54 -1.80 18.07
C MET A 4 14.10 -3.13 17.51
N THR A 5 14.59 -4.01 18.38
CA THR A 5 15.12 -5.32 17.97
C THR A 5 14.00 -6.28 17.56
N LYS A 6 12.82 -6.16 18.18
CA LYS A 6 11.64 -6.95 17.81
C LYS A 6 11.01 -6.45 16.51
N MET A 7 10.94 -5.13 16.30
CA MET A 7 10.41 -4.56 15.05
C MET A 7 11.23 -4.96 13.81
N LYS A 8 12.56 -5.12 13.96
CA LYS A 8 13.43 -5.65 12.90
C LYS A 8 13.23 -7.15 12.60
N GLU A 9 12.75 -7.93 13.56
CA GLU A 9 12.38 -9.34 13.32
C GLU A 9 10.97 -9.50 12.72
N PHE A 10 10.06 -8.56 13.01
CA PHE A 10 8.67 -8.58 12.55
C PHE A 10 8.40 -7.80 11.25
N GLY A 11 9.32 -6.94 10.80
CA GLY A 11 9.21 -6.23 9.52
C GLY A 11 8.08 -5.19 9.49
N GLY A 12 7.93 -4.41 10.56
CA GLY A 12 6.91 -3.37 10.64
C GLY A 12 7.51 -1.98 10.85
N ALA A 13 7.24 -1.07 9.92
CA ALA A 13 6.95 0.32 10.27
C ALA A 13 5.71 0.77 9.49
N ASP A 14 5.27 2.01 9.70
CA ASP A 14 4.04 2.65 9.20
C ASP A 14 3.82 2.47 7.69
N VAL A 15 3.38 1.27 7.38
CA VAL A 15 3.07 0.73 6.09
C VAL A 15 1.71 0.12 6.34
N GLY A 16 0.70 0.53 5.56
CA GLY A 16 -0.60 -0.12 5.57
C GLY A 16 -0.44 -1.57 5.12
N TYR A 17 -0.04 -2.45 6.02
CA TYR A 17 -0.21 -3.87 5.85
C TYR A 17 -1.67 -4.14 6.12
N LEU A 18 -2.33 -4.80 5.17
CA LEU A 18 -3.57 -5.49 5.52
C LEU A 18 -3.18 -6.59 6.52
N SER A 19 -3.25 -6.26 7.81
CA SER A 19 -2.60 -6.97 8.92
C SER A 19 -3.54 -7.99 9.56
N GLU A 20 -4.84 -7.72 9.47
CA GLU A 20 -5.90 -8.57 9.97
C GLU A 20 -6.81 -9.09 8.84
N ASP A 21 -7.60 -10.09 9.20
CA ASP A 21 -8.53 -10.80 8.34
C ASP A 21 -9.77 -9.91 8.08
N GLY A 22 -10.08 -9.61 6.81
CA GLY A 22 -11.19 -8.71 6.46
C GLY A 22 -10.87 -7.23 6.51
N GLU A 23 -9.60 -6.83 6.69
CA GLU A 23 -9.20 -5.44 6.49
C GLU A 23 -9.43 -5.03 5.02
N MET A 24 -9.97 -3.83 4.86
CA MET A 24 -10.23 -3.19 3.58
C MET A 24 -9.59 -1.82 3.60
N THR A 25 -8.80 -1.51 2.58
CA THR A 25 -8.25 -0.17 2.37
C THR A 25 -8.85 0.43 1.11
N THR A 26 -9.46 1.60 1.26
CA THR A 26 -9.97 2.40 0.13
C THR A 26 -8.99 3.55 -0.15
N PHE A 27 -8.52 3.66 -1.39
CA PHE A 27 -7.44 4.59 -1.75
C PHE A 27 -7.54 5.11 -3.19
N VAL A 28 -6.98 6.29 -3.45
CA VAL A 28 -6.76 6.84 -4.80
C VAL A 28 -5.26 6.85 -5.10
N VAL A 29 -4.86 6.48 -6.32
CA VAL A 29 -3.43 6.49 -6.71
C VAL A 29 -3.02 7.88 -7.16
N VAL A 30 -1.93 8.39 -6.57
CA VAL A 30 -1.46 9.77 -6.77
C VAL A 30 -0.05 9.86 -7.36
N GLY A 31 0.59 8.73 -7.64
CA GLY A 31 1.93 8.72 -8.23
C GLY A 31 2.30 7.37 -8.84
N ASP A 32 3.48 7.34 -9.45
CA ASP A 32 4.01 6.14 -10.10
C ASP A 32 4.39 5.05 -9.08
N PRO A 33 4.24 3.76 -9.45
CA PRO A 33 4.60 2.66 -8.58
C PRO A 33 6.10 2.63 -8.30
N GLN A 34 6.46 2.40 -7.05
CA GLN A 34 7.83 2.38 -6.55
C GLN A 34 8.26 0.94 -6.27
N LEU A 35 9.43 0.53 -6.77
CA LEU A 35 9.97 -0.80 -6.47
C LEU A 35 10.63 -0.76 -5.09
N ILE A 36 10.06 -1.50 -4.14
CA ILE A 36 10.63 -1.65 -2.79
C ILE A 36 11.35 -2.98 -2.72
N VAL A 37 12.65 -2.91 -2.43
CA VAL A 37 13.53 -4.08 -2.26
C VAL A 37 13.91 -4.16 -0.79
N GLY A 38 13.59 -5.28 -0.15
CA GLY A 38 13.96 -5.56 1.24
C GLY A 38 14.57 -6.94 1.40
N LEU A 39 15.17 -7.19 2.55
CA LEU A 39 15.79 -8.43 2.99
C LEU A 39 14.93 -9.10 4.07
N TYR A 40 14.31 -10.23 3.74
CA TYR A 40 13.65 -11.08 4.73
C TYR A 40 14.42 -12.39 4.88
N LYS A 41 14.89 -12.69 6.10
CA LYS A 41 15.69 -13.91 6.37
C LYS A 41 16.88 -14.09 5.40
N LYS A 42 17.58 -13.00 5.06
CA LYS A 42 18.70 -12.95 4.10
C LYS A 42 18.32 -13.26 2.64
N GLN A 43 17.03 -13.30 2.33
CA GLN A 43 16.53 -13.40 0.97
C GLN A 43 15.98 -12.06 0.52
N GLU A 44 16.35 -11.65 -0.69
CA GLU A 44 15.80 -10.45 -1.31
C GLU A 44 14.31 -10.67 -1.60
N THR A 45 13.49 -9.72 -1.15
CA THR A 45 12.06 -9.67 -1.37
C THR A 45 11.74 -8.40 -2.13
N LYS A 46 10.84 -8.53 -3.11
CA LYS A 46 10.37 -7.41 -3.93
C LYS A 46 8.89 -7.16 -3.64
N ARG A 47 8.57 -5.88 -3.45
CA ARG A 47 7.22 -5.37 -3.25
C ARG A 47 7.03 -4.12 -4.10
N ILE A 48 5.78 -3.73 -4.29
CA ILE A 48 5.41 -2.50 -4.98
C ILE A 48 4.90 -1.54 -3.92
N GLY A 49 5.54 -0.38 -3.76
CA GLY A 49 4.97 0.76 -3.06
C GLY A 49 4.06 1.52 -4.01
N VAL A 50 2.82 1.74 -3.61
CA VAL A 50 1.82 2.48 -4.37
C VAL A 50 1.56 3.80 -3.63
N PRO A 51 2.01 4.94 -4.17
CA PRO A 51 1.64 6.24 -3.64
C PRO A 51 0.14 6.44 -3.73
N CYS A 52 -0.52 6.64 -2.59
CA CYS A 52 -1.96 6.77 -2.55
C CYS A 52 -2.45 7.73 -1.48
N VAL A 53 -3.66 8.21 -1.65
CA VAL A 53 -4.41 8.95 -0.63
C VAL A 53 -5.51 8.07 -0.09
N THR A 54 -5.57 7.96 1.24
CA THR A 54 -6.66 7.34 1.99
C THR A 54 -7.38 8.40 2.80
N ILE A 55 -8.36 7.99 3.62
CA ILE A 55 -9.07 8.92 4.52
C ILE A 55 -8.11 9.57 5.52
N GLU A 56 -6.99 8.90 5.81
CA GLU A 56 -5.98 9.32 6.77
C GLU A 56 -4.94 10.27 6.16
N GLY A 57 -5.00 10.48 4.83
CA GLY A 57 -4.07 11.31 4.08
C GLY A 57 -3.17 10.49 3.14
N PHE A 58 -2.02 11.07 2.79
CA PHE A 58 -1.03 10.40 1.95
C PHE A 58 -0.43 9.17 2.65
N GLN A 59 -0.32 8.07 1.91
CA GLN A 59 0.28 6.82 2.36
C GLN A 59 1.01 6.12 1.20
N LEU A 60 2.14 5.48 1.51
CA LEU A 60 2.80 4.54 0.58
C LEU A 60 2.32 3.12 0.87
N LEU A 61 1.35 2.64 0.08
CA LEU A 61 0.77 1.32 0.25
C LEU A 61 1.70 0.24 -0.33
N VAL A 62 2.32 -0.58 0.52
CA VAL A 62 3.25 -1.63 0.07
C VAL A 62 2.52 -2.95 -0.15
N ILE A 63 2.40 -3.36 -1.41
CA ILE A 63 1.68 -4.55 -1.85
C ILE A 63 2.59 -5.58 -2.52
N GLY A 64 2.13 -6.83 -2.54
CA GLY A 64 2.79 -7.90 -3.27
C GLY A 64 2.72 -7.69 -4.79
N MET A 65 3.75 -8.17 -5.52
CA MET A 65 3.86 -8.07 -6.99
C MET A 65 2.61 -8.53 -7.76
N ARG A 66 1.90 -9.56 -7.25
CA ARG A 66 0.66 -10.06 -7.87
C ARG A 66 -0.50 -9.07 -7.78
N VAL A 67 -0.61 -8.36 -6.66
CA VAL A 67 -1.65 -7.34 -6.45
C VAL A 67 -1.32 -6.12 -7.30
N GLY A 68 -0.06 -5.67 -7.30
CA GLY A 68 0.40 -4.57 -8.18
C GLY A 68 0.12 -4.85 -9.66
N ARG A 69 0.34 -6.08 -10.14
CA ARG A 69 -0.01 -6.48 -11.51
C ARG A 69 -1.52 -6.45 -11.80
N ARG A 70 -2.37 -6.65 -10.79
CA ARG A 70 -3.82 -6.49 -10.98
C ARG A 70 -4.16 -5.01 -11.06
N LEU A 71 -3.56 -4.18 -10.20
CA LEU A 71 -3.78 -2.73 -10.18
C LEU A 71 -3.38 -2.09 -11.50
N SER A 72 -2.26 -2.51 -12.08
CA SER A 72 -1.80 -2.02 -13.39
C SER A 72 -2.78 -2.28 -14.55
N LYS A 73 -3.75 -3.19 -14.40
CA LYS A 73 -4.80 -3.39 -15.43
C LYS A 73 -5.79 -2.23 -15.49
N TYR A 74 -5.84 -1.42 -14.43
CA TYR A 74 -6.70 -0.25 -14.30
C TYR A 74 -5.95 1.06 -14.55
N GLU A 75 -4.79 1.01 -15.22
CA GLU A 75 -3.91 2.17 -15.49
C GLU A 75 -4.66 3.41 -15.98
N LYS A 76 -5.63 3.21 -16.89
CA LYS A 76 -6.45 4.29 -17.45
C LYS A 76 -7.35 5.01 -16.44
N HIS A 77 -7.53 4.45 -15.25
CA HIS A 77 -8.45 4.91 -14.22
C HIS A 77 -7.77 5.20 -12.88
N LEU A 78 -6.44 5.09 -12.80
CA LEU A 78 -5.70 5.23 -11.53
C LEU A 78 -5.93 6.58 -10.83
N HIS A 79 -6.13 7.64 -11.61
CA HIS A 79 -6.38 9.00 -11.10
C HIS A 79 -7.86 9.40 -11.12
N GLU A 80 -8.74 8.51 -11.59
CA GLU A 80 -10.16 8.79 -11.74
C GLU A 80 -11.03 8.04 -10.72
N TRP A 81 -10.53 6.92 -10.22
CA TRP A 81 -11.27 6.01 -9.35
C TRP A 81 -10.58 5.88 -7.98
N ALA A 82 -11.41 5.68 -6.96
CA ALA A 82 -10.94 5.11 -5.71
C ALA A 82 -11.04 3.58 -5.81
N PHE A 83 -9.99 2.90 -5.35
CA PHE A 83 -9.86 1.45 -5.34
C PHE A 83 -10.09 0.92 -3.93
N GLU A 84 -10.67 -0.25 -3.83
CA GLU A 84 -10.75 -1.03 -2.61
C GLU A 84 -9.83 -2.24 -2.75
N LEU A 85 -8.98 -2.45 -1.74
CA LEU A 85 -8.17 -3.65 -1.60
C LEU A 85 -8.63 -4.35 -0.32
N VAL A 86 -9.18 -5.55 -0.47
CA VAL A 86 -9.65 -6.40 0.63
C VAL A 86 -8.71 -7.58 0.78
N ARG A 87 -8.26 -7.85 2.00
CA ARG A 87 -7.50 -9.06 2.32
C ARG A 87 -8.44 -10.09 2.94
N HIS A 88 -8.50 -11.25 2.29
CA HIS A 88 -9.22 -12.42 2.76
C HIS A 88 -8.19 -13.46 3.26
N GLY A 89 -8.15 -13.77 4.55
CA GLY A 89 -7.31 -14.83 5.11
C GLY A 89 -6.76 -14.55 6.52
N GLY A 90 -6.68 -15.62 7.33
CA GLY A 90 -6.22 -15.57 8.71
C GLY A 90 -4.76 -15.17 8.88
N THR A 91 -4.41 -14.77 10.09
CA THR A 91 -3.01 -14.69 10.52
C THR A 91 -2.35 -16.06 10.24
N ASP A 92 -1.24 -16.06 9.51
CA ASP A 92 -0.51 -17.26 9.07
C ASP A 92 -1.23 -18.18 8.06
N ASP A 93 -2.32 -17.73 7.41
CA ASP A 93 -2.94 -18.53 6.34
C ASP A 93 -2.18 -18.38 5.01
N SER A 94 -1.51 -19.47 4.61
CA SER A 94 -0.90 -19.66 3.28
C SER A 94 -1.85 -19.42 2.10
N LYS A 95 -3.16 -19.41 2.33
CA LYS A 95 -4.22 -19.15 1.34
C LYS A 95 -4.73 -17.72 1.35
N THR A 96 -4.07 -16.78 2.02
CA THR A 96 -4.43 -15.36 1.96
C THR A 96 -4.63 -14.91 0.51
N THR A 97 -5.84 -14.47 0.18
CA THR A 97 -6.19 -13.91 -1.13
C THR A 97 -6.48 -12.42 -1.00
N TYR A 98 -6.05 -11.65 -1.99
CA TYR A 98 -6.43 -10.25 -2.11
C TYR A 98 -7.53 -10.13 -3.14
N GLU A 99 -8.55 -9.34 -2.84
CA GLU A 99 -9.54 -8.87 -3.80
C GLU A 99 -9.33 -7.38 -4.01
N MET A 100 -9.45 -6.93 -5.26
CA MET A 100 -9.20 -5.55 -5.59
C MET A 100 -10.13 -5.09 -6.70
N GLY A 101 -10.80 -3.98 -6.46
CA GLY A 101 -11.81 -3.40 -7.36
C GLY A 101 -11.92 -1.90 -7.18
N ARG A 102 -12.86 -1.29 -7.89
CA ARG A 102 -13.28 0.08 -7.67
C ARG A 102 -14.25 0.13 -6.49
N THR A 103 -14.18 1.17 -5.67
CA THR A 103 -15.18 1.38 -4.62
C THR A 103 -16.58 1.61 -5.20
N GLU A 104 -17.58 1.05 -4.52
CA GLU A 104 -18.98 1.36 -4.79
C GLU A 104 -19.45 2.63 -4.06
N ASP A 105 -18.71 3.07 -3.03
CA ASP A 105 -19.02 4.29 -2.26
C ASP A 105 -18.63 5.55 -3.03
N LYS A 106 -19.63 6.16 -3.68
CA LYS A 106 -19.45 7.39 -4.47
C LYS A 106 -19.19 8.63 -3.64
N GLU A 107 -19.61 8.66 -2.38
CA GLU A 107 -19.31 9.80 -1.51
C GLU A 107 -17.86 9.77 -1.07
N LEU A 108 -17.37 8.59 -0.67
CA LEU A 108 -15.97 8.39 -0.31
C LEU A 108 -15.04 8.58 -1.50
N GLU A 109 -15.39 8.02 -2.67
CA GLU A 109 -14.63 8.23 -3.92
C GLU A 109 -14.45 9.73 -4.20
N LYS A 110 -15.54 10.51 -4.11
CA LYS A 110 -15.48 11.95 -4.33
C LYS A 110 -14.60 12.68 -3.31
N LYS A 111 -14.66 12.28 -2.03
CA LYS A 111 -13.82 12.87 -0.97
C LYS A 111 -12.34 12.59 -1.21
N LEU A 112 -11.99 11.36 -1.57
CA LEU A 112 -10.60 10.97 -1.80
C LEU A 112 -10.03 11.63 -3.06
N LEU A 113 -10.81 11.70 -4.14
CA LEU A 113 -10.39 12.41 -5.35
C LEU A 113 -10.17 13.90 -5.08
N ALA A 114 -11.08 14.54 -4.32
CA ALA A 114 -10.92 15.94 -3.93
C ALA A 114 -9.70 16.16 -3.00
N ALA A 115 -9.37 15.19 -2.15
CA ALA A 115 -8.19 15.24 -1.31
C ALA A 115 -6.88 15.08 -2.12
N ALA A 116 -6.91 14.33 -3.22
CA ALA A 116 -5.76 14.19 -4.12
C ALA A 116 -5.62 15.36 -5.12
N GLU A 117 -6.72 16.05 -5.43
CA GLU A 117 -6.75 17.07 -6.47
C GLU A 117 -5.86 18.28 -6.13
N GLY A 118 -4.94 18.61 -7.04
CA GLY A 118 -4.08 19.80 -6.94
C GLY A 118 -2.98 19.72 -5.88
N GLN A 119 -2.80 18.57 -5.24
CA GLN A 119 -1.67 18.31 -4.36
C GLN A 119 -0.48 17.75 -5.15
N ASP A 120 0.71 18.19 -4.80
CA ASP A 120 1.97 17.64 -5.27
C ASP A 120 2.53 16.77 -4.14
N PHE A 121 2.77 15.49 -4.42
CA PHE A 121 3.22 14.50 -3.45
C PHE A 121 4.67 14.07 -3.70
N GLU A 122 5.43 14.77 -4.54
CA GLU A 122 6.78 14.33 -4.95
C GLU A 122 7.73 14.12 -3.75
N GLU A 123 7.76 15.06 -2.80
CA GLU A 123 8.60 14.96 -1.60
C GLU A 123 8.09 13.87 -0.65
N GLU A 124 6.77 13.79 -0.41
CA GLU A 124 6.17 12.75 0.43
C GLU A 124 6.42 11.35 -0.12
N ILE A 125 6.36 11.17 -1.45
CA ILE A 125 6.70 9.91 -2.11
C ILE A 125 8.15 9.55 -1.84
N LYS A 126 9.07 10.50 -2.02
CA LYS A 126 10.49 10.26 -1.82
C LYS A 126 10.80 9.87 -0.37
N GLU A 127 10.31 10.63 0.60
CA GLU A 127 10.48 10.33 2.02
C GLU A 127 9.91 8.96 2.40
N ALA A 128 8.72 8.63 1.90
CA ALA A 128 8.08 7.34 2.19
C ALA A 128 8.83 6.16 1.55
N VAL A 129 9.39 6.32 0.35
CA VAL A 129 10.19 5.28 -0.33
C VAL A 129 11.51 5.05 0.39
N GLU A 130 12.18 6.12 0.81
CA GLU A 130 13.41 6.03 1.61
C GLU A 130 13.13 5.29 2.92
N ALA A 131 12.09 5.68 3.66
CA ALA A 131 11.69 5.02 4.89
C ALA A 131 11.38 3.52 4.67
N ALA A 132 10.56 3.19 3.67
CA ALA A 132 10.21 1.81 3.33
C ALA A 132 11.43 0.95 2.97
N THR A 133 12.43 1.54 2.31
CA THR A 133 13.66 0.86 1.92
C THR A 133 14.60 0.66 3.12
N GLU A 134 14.68 1.61 4.05
CA GLU A 134 15.45 1.46 5.28
C GLU A 134 14.90 0.36 6.19
N ILE A 135 13.57 0.25 6.30
CA ILE A 135 12.92 -0.79 7.10
C ILE A 135 13.13 -2.18 6.47
N GLY A 136 13.20 -2.22 5.14
CA GLY A 136 13.46 -3.44 4.40
C GLY A 136 14.85 -4.03 4.64
N ASN A 137 15.85 -3.27 5.10
CA ASN A 137 17.25 -3.70 5.25
C ASN A 137 17.68 -3.96 6.70
#